data_AF-A0A1G1FHI3-F1
#
_entry.id   AF-A0A1G1FHI3-F1
#
_cell.length_a   1.000
_cell.length_b   1.000
_cell.length_c   1.000
_cell.angle_alpha   90.00
_cell.angle_beta   90.00
_cell.angle_gamma   90.00
#
_symmetry.space_group_name_H-M   'P 1'
#
loop_
_entity.id
_entity.type
_entity.pdbx_description
1 polymer ?
#
loop_
_entity_poly.entity_id
_entity_poly.type
_entity_poly.pdbx_seq_one_letter_code
_entity_poly.pdbx_strand_id
1 'polypeptide(L)'
;MNTKDYFELFRYLMEQYCLFQEDIVFVDDISEWCRQNSIPDVDSNRPMKLVLKTPSGCKMLIKETIPDEVIGERVNALRIRGQIKSVAFDRADMLNSDQKKLAYLFLSEYAASLIDVGDDELLADDWAFTEMKRLGYFKK
;
A
#
# COMPACT_ATOMS: atom_id res chain seq x y z
N MET A 1 6.52 13.13 3.20
CA MET A 1 7.30 12.04 3.85
C MET A 1 8.28 11.38 2.86
N ASN A 2 9.52 11.07 3.27
CA ASN A 2 10.51 10.30 2.48
C ASN A 2 10.39 8.80 2.82
N THR A 3 10.13 7.94 1.83
CA THR A 3 9.88 6.52 2.06
C THR A 3 11.14 5.68 2.20
N LYS A 4 12.30 6.17 1.74
CA LYS A 4 13.58 5.45 1.88
C LYS A 4 13.96 5.27 3.35
N ASP A 5 13.56 6.21 4.21
CA ASP A 5 13.73 6.12 5.67
C ASP A 5 12.97 4.93 6.29
N TYR A 6 12.03 4.35 5.54
CA TYR A 6 11.21 3.19 5.92
C TYR A 6 11.57 1.92 5.14
N PHE A 7 12.77 1.83 4.56
CA PHE A 7 13.18 0.64 3.80
C PHE A 7 13.00 -0.67 4.59
N GLU A 8 13.40 -0.69 5.87
CA GLU A 8 13.25 -1.87 6.72
C GLU A 8 11.79 -2.29 6.94
N LEU A 9 10.86 -1.34 6.94
CA LEU A 9 9.42 -1.64 6.95
C LEU A 9 9.03 -2.41 5.70
N PHE A 10 9.44 -1.93 4.52
CA PHE A 10 9.09 -2.58 3.26
C PHE A 10 9.77 -3.94 3.10
N ARG A 11 11.05 -4.05 3.49
CA ARG A 11 11.75 -5.34 3.53
C ARG A 11 10.99 -6.36 4.39
N TYR A 12 10.63 -5.97 5.61
CA TYR A 12 9.85 -6.81 6.51
C TYR A 12 8.51 -7.24 5.88
N LEU A 13 7.77 -6.31 5.29
CA LEU A 13 6.48 -6.61 4.66
C LEU A 13 6.64 -7.55 3.46
N MET A 14 7.63 -7.34 2.59
CA MET A 14 7.91 -8.24 1.46
C MET A 14 8.17 -9.69 1.94
N GLU A 15 8.98 -9.85 3.00
CA GLU A 15 9.28 -11.16 3.59
C GLU A 15 8.03 -11.89 4.10
N GLN A 16 7.07 -11.17 4.68
CA GLN A 16 5.83 -11.77 5.18
C GLN A 16 4.97 -12.41 4.08
N TYR A 17 5.18 -12.02 2.82
CA TYR A 17 4.38 -12.47 1.68
C TYR A 17 5.21 -13.18 0.61
N CYS A 18 6.38 -13.72 1.00
CA CYS A 18 7.29 -14.44 0.11
C CYS A 18 7.72 -13.64 -1.13
N LEU A 19 7.79 -12.31 -1.01
CA LEU A 19 8.33 -11.43 -2.03
C LEU A 19 9.81 -11.14 -1.74
N PHE A 20 10.60 -10.95 -2.78
CA PHE A 20 12.04 -10.69 -2.65
C PHE A 20 12.29 -9.21 -2.35
N GLN A 21 13.13 -8.92 -1.35
CA GLN A 21 13.49 -7.54 -1.00
C GLN A 21 14.18 -6.80 -2.16
N GLU A 22 14.87 -7.53 -3.05
CA GLU A 22 15.53 -7.02 -4.25
C GLU A 22 14.54 -6.51 -5.31
N ASP A 23 13.24 -6.81 -5.13
CA ASP A 23 12.16 -6.34 -5.98
C ASP A 23 11.53 -5.03 -5.51
N ILE A 24 12.01 -4.45 -4.40
CA ILE A 24 11.65 -3.10 -3.98
C ILE A 24 12.35 -2.09 -4.89
N VAL A 25 11.58 -1.24 -5.54
CA VAL A 25 12.09 -0.17 -6.40
C VAL A 25 11.53 1.16 -5.94
N PHE A 26 12.42 2.02 -5.46
CA PHE A 26 12.07 3.41 -5.17
C PHE A 26 12.12 4.23 -6.46
N VAL A 27 11.09 5.03 -6.72
CA VAL A 27 10.95 5.85 -7.93
C VAL A 27 10.43 7.24 -7.59
N ASP A 28 10.80 8.25 -8.37
CA ASP A 28 10.23 9.60 -8.22
C ASP A 28 8.77 9.64 -8.68
N ASP A 29 8.46 8.91 -9.76
CA ASP A 29 7.14 8.86 -10.39
C ASP A 29 6.84 7.43 -10.86
N ILE A 30 5.81 6.82 -10.27
CA ILE A 30 5.37 5.46 -10.59
C ILE A 30 4.79 5.37 -12.00
N SER A 31 4.04 6.38 -12.45
CA SER A 31 3.42 6.37 -13.77
C SER A 31 4.45 6.54 -14.86
N GLU A 32 5.47 7.36 -14.63
CA GLU A 32 6.62 7.47 -15.51
C GLU A 32 7.34 6.12 -15.64
N TRP A 33 7.62 5.45 -14.51
CA TRP A 33 8.24 4.13 -14.52
C TRP A 33 7.38 3.10 -15.25
N CYS A 34 6.06 3.09 -15.02
CA CYS A 34 5.13 2.20 -15.69
C CYS A 34 5.11 2.44 -17.21
N ARG A 35 5.10 3.71 -17.64
CA ARG A 35 5.15 4.10 -19.05
C ARG A 35 6.42 3.58 -19.74
N GLN A 36 7.58 3.74 -19.09
CA GLN A 36 8.86 3.24 -19.61
C GLN A 36 8.90 1.71 -19.74
N ASN A 37 8.12 1.01 -18.91
CA ASN A 37 8.04 -0.46 -18.89
C ASN A 37 6.77 -1.01 -19.59
N SER A 38 6.02 -0.16 -20.31
CA SER A 38 4.78 -0.54 -21.02
C SER A 38 3.72 -1.21 -20.12
N ILE A 39 3.65 -0.78 -18.86
CA ILE A 39 2.65 -1.25 -17.88
C ILE A 39 1.52 -0.23 -17.79
N PRO A 40 0.25 -0.65 -17.89
CA PRO A 40 -0.88 0.24 -17.68
C PRO A 40 -0.89 0.82 -16.26
N ASP A 41 -1.10 2.12 -16.18
CA ASP A 41 -1.30 2.81 -14.92
C ASP A 41 -2.40 3.86 -15.06
N VAL A 42 -3.38 3.80 -14.15
CA VAL A 42 -4.60 4.63 -14.21
C VAL A 42 -4.62 5.69 -13.11
N ASP A 43 -3.71 5.61 -12.14
CA ASP A 43 -3.64 6.52 -11.00
C ASP A 43 -2.26 7.18 -10.96
N SER A 44 -2.17 8.43 -11.41
CA SER A 44 -0.90 9.15 -11.51
C SER A 44 -0.27 9.55 -10.18
N ASN A 45 -1.02 9.42 -9.09
CA ASN A 45 -0.60 9.83 -7.76
C ASN A 45 -0.62 8.68 -6.76
N ARG A 46 -0.60 7.42 -7.22
CA ARG A 46 -0.50 6.29 -6.30
C ARG A 46 0.85 6.29 -5.57
N PRO A 47 0.85 6.02 -4.26
CA PRO A 47 2.08 6.00 -3.47
C PRO A 47 2.88 4.71 -3.69
N MET A 48 2.22 3.61 -4.07
CA MET A 48 2.81 2.29 -4.26
C MET A 48 2.13 1.57 -5.42
N LYS A 49 2.85 0.62 -6.04
CA LYS A 49 2.29 -0.28 -7.06
C LYS A 49 2.97 -1.64 -7.00
N LEU A 50 2.16 -2.69 -6.88
CA LEU A 50 2.64 -4.05 -7.09
C LEU A 50 2.46 -4.41 -8.57
N VAL A 51 3.57 -4.58 -9.27
CA VAL A 51 3.57 -5.06 -10.65
C VAL A 51 3.78 -6.56 -10.63
N LEU A 52 2.72 -7.31 -10.93
CA LEU A 52 2.78 -8.75 -11.13
C LEU A 52 3.13 -9.08 -12.59
N LYS A 53 3.89 -10.17 -12.79
CA LYS A 53 4.19 -10.75 -14.12
C LYS A 53 5.00 -9.85 -15.07
N THR A 54 6.09 -9.26 -14.60
CA THR A 54 7.15 -8.80 -15.53
C THR A 54 7.98 -10.01 -15.98
N PRO A 55 8.69 -9.93 -17.13
CA PRO A 55 9.69 -10.94 -17.51
C PRO A 55 10.75 -11.20 -16.42
N SER A 56 10.92 -10.24 -15.50
CA SER A 56 11.89 -10.21 -14.42
C SER A 56 11.29 -10.58 -13.05
N GLY A 57 10.02 -10.99 -12.97
CA GLY A 57 9.33 -11.31 -11.72
C GLY A 57 8.31 -10.26 -11.27
N CYS A 58 8.09 -10.13 -9.96
CA CYS A 58 7.28 -9.07 -9.37
C CYS A 58 8.13 -7.83 -9.07
N LYS A 59 7.55 -6.64 -9.05
CA LYS A 59 8.20 -5.42 -8.55
C LYS A 59 7.25 -4.65 -7.65
N MET A 60 7.74 -4.23 -6.48
CA MET A 60 7.04 -3.30 -5.60
C MET A 60 7.62 -1.91 -5.82
N LEU A 61 6.89 -1.08 -6.57
CA LEU A 61 7.25 0.31 -6.83
C LEU A 61 6.79 1.17 -5.66
N ILE A 62 7.67 2.00 -5.12
CA ILE A 62 7.39 2.87 -3.99
C ILE A 62 7.84 4.29 -4.36
N LYS A 63 6.93 5.25 -4.28
CA LYS A 63 7.26 6.64 -4.54
C LYS A 63 8.20 7.18 -3.48
N GLU A 64 9.38 7.66 -3.85
CA GLU A 64 10.44 8.11 -2.93
C GLU A 64 9.97 9.20 -1.96
N THR A 65 9.21 10.15 -2.50
CA THR A 65 8.61 11.23 -1.73
C THR A 65 7.12 11.20 -1.93
N ILE A 66 6.38 10.92 -0.85
CA ILE A 66 4.92 10.98 -0.85
C ILE A 66 4.52 12.29 -0.17
N PRO A 67 3.84 13.22 -0.89
CA PRO A 67 3.28 14.41 -0.28
C PRO A 67 2.22 14.05 0.77
N ASP A 68 2.14 14.82 1.85
CA ASP A 68 1.20 14.54 2.94
C ASP A 68 -0.26 14.62 2.48
N GLU A 69 -0.55 15.45 1.48
CA GLU A 69 -1.86 15.54 0.81
C GLU A 69 -2.28 14.20 0.21
N VAL A 70 -1.39 13.52 -0.52
CA VAL A 70 -1.65 12.21 -1.12
C VAL A 70 -1.97 11.18 -0.04
N ILE A 71 -1.22 11.18 1.07
CA ILE A 71 -1.50 10.28 2.20
C ILE A 71 -2.87 10.60 2.82
N GLY A 72 -3.14 11.89 3.02
CA GLY A 72 -4.40 12.40 3.55
C GLY A 72 -5.60 11.97 2.71
N GLU A 73 -5.49 12.05 1.38
CA GLU A 73 -6.51 11.59 0.44
C GLU A 73 -6.78 10.08 0.59
N ARG A 74 -5.74 9.25 0.65
CA ARG A 74 -5.90 7.79 0.81
C ARG A 74 -6.53 7.43 2.15
N VAL A 75 -6.11 8.08 3.24
CA VAL A 75 -6.68 7.87 4.57
C VAL A 75 -8.14 8.37 4.64
N ASN A 76 -8.47 9.47 3.95
CA ASN A 76 -9.84 9.96 3.88
C ASN A 76 -10.74 9.05 3.04
N ALA A 77 -10.24 8.50 1.94
CA ALA A 77 -10.96 7.50 1.14
C ALA A 77 -11.29 6.25 1.99
N LEU A 78 -10.32 5.75 2.76
CA LEU A 78 -10.52 4.69 3.75
C LEU A 78 -11.63 5.04 4.76
N ARG A 79 -11.60 6.27 5.30
CA ARG A 79 -12.64 6.76 6.24
C ARG A 79 -14.04 6.72 5.61
N ILE A 80 -14.20 7.27 4.41
CA ILE A 80 -15.48 7.28 3.68
C ILE A 80 -15.97 5.86 3.44
N ARG A 81 -15.11 4.96 2.96
CA ARG A 81 -15.43 3.54 2.75
C ARG A 81 -15.79 2.84 4.06
N GLY A 82 -15.08 3.12 5.15
CA GLY A 82 -15.33 2.55 6.48
C GLY A 82 -16.71 2.92 7.05
N GLN A 83 -17.18 4.15 6.80
CA GLN A 83 -18.50 4.61 7.23
C GLN A 83 -19.65 3.80 6.64
N ILE A 84 -19.46 3.15 5.49
CA ILE A 84 -20.44 2.22 4.89
C ILE A 84 -20.66 1.01 5.81
N LYS A 85 -19.61 0.55 6.53
CA LYS A 85 -19.69 -0.63 7.41
C LYS A 85 -20.08 -0.29 8.85
N SER A 86 -19.55 0.81 9.39
CA SER A 86 -19.85 1.23 10.77
C SER A 86 -19.49 2.68 10.98
N VAL A 87 -20.38 3.44 11.63
CA VAL A 87 -20.17 4.85 12.01
C VAL A 87 -19.50 4.97 13.39
N ALA A 88 -19.48 3.88 14.17
CA ALA A 88 -19.06 3.92 15.57
C ALA A 88 -17.53 3.88 15.77
N PHE A 89 -16.77 3.45 14.77
CA PHE A 89 -15.31 3.33 14.87
C PHE A 89 -14.64 3.57 13.51
N ASP A 90 -13.83 4.63 13.45
CA ASP A 90 -13.09 4.96 12.25
C ASP A 90 -11.71 4.30 12.25
N ARG A 91 -11.54 3.33 11.35
CA ARG A 91 -10.26 2.63 11.17
C ARG A 91 -9.14 3.56 10.70
N ALA A 92 -9.46 4.65 10.02
CA ALA A 92 -8.48 5.65 9.62
C ALA A 92 -7.72 6.23 10.83
N ASP A 93 -8.40 6.38 11.97
CA ASP A 93 -7.79 6.92 13.20
C ASP A 93 -6.74 5.95 13.81
N MET A 94 -6.78 4.67 13.44
CA MET A 94 -5.75 3.71 13.85
C MET A 94 -4.42 3.91 13.11
N LEU A 95 -4.42 4.60 11.96
CA LEU A 95 -3.24 4.92 11.16
C LEU A 95 -2.51 6.16 11.68
N ASN A 96 -2.28 6.20 13.00
CA ASN A 96 -1.77 7.35 13.73
C ASN A 96 -0.23 7.53 13.68
N SER A 97 0.46 6.79 12.82
CA SER A 97 1.89 6.97 12.56
C SER A 97 2.19 6.69 11.09
N ASP A 98 3.28 7.28 10.60
CA ASP A 98 3.70 7.11 9.21
C ASP A 98 4.02 5.65 8.88
N GLN A 99 4.60 4.91 9.83
CA GLN A 99 4.82 3.47 9.69
C GLN A 99 3.50 2.70 9.48
N LYS A 100 2.42 3.05 10.19
CA LYS A 100 1.12 2.39 10.03
C LYS A 100 0.45 2.78 8.72
N LYS A 101 0.53 4.05 8.31
CA LYS A 101 0.01 4.52 7.03
C LYS A 101 0.70 3.79 5.87
N LEU A 102 2.04 3.71 5.91
CA LEU A 102 2.83 3.01 4.90
C LEU A 102 2.55 1.50 4.88
N ALA A 103 2.43 0.86 6.04
CA ALA A 103 2.06 -0.55 6.11
C ALA A 103 0.66 -0.80 5.52
N TYR A 104 -0.31 0.06 5.84
CA TYR A 104 -1.65 -0.02 5.26
C TYR A 104 -1.62 0.12 3.73
N LEU A 105 -0.92 1.14 3.20
CA LEU A 105 -0.82 1.36 1.75
C LEU A 105 -0.19 0.16 1.03
N PHE A 106 0.87 -0.40 1.59
CA PHE A 106 1.52 -1.60 1.05
C PHE A 106 0.57 -2.79 1.05
N LEU A 107 -0.07 -3.06 2.19
CA LEU A 107 -0.93 -4.22 2.38
C LEU A 107 -2.21 -4.13 1.54
N SER A 108 -2.76 -2.93 1.38
CA SER A 108 -3.92 -2.67 0.52
C SER A 108 -3.58 -2.91 -0.95
N GLU A 109 -2.42 -2.42 -1.41
CA GLU A 109 -1.94 -2.69 -2.78
C GLU A 109 -1.64 -4.18 -3.00
N TYR A 110 -1.05 -4.86 -2.02
CA TYR A 110 -0.86 -6.30 -2.09
C TYR A 110 -2.19 -7.06 -2.12
N ALA A 111 -3.16 -6.66 -1.29
CA ALA A 111 -4.48 -7.27 -1.23
C ALA A 111 -5.20 -7.21 -2.58
N ALA A 112 -5.12 -6.09 -3.29
CA ALA A 112 -5.72 -5.93 -4.62
C ALA A 112 -5.18 -6.94 -5.67
N SER A 113 -4.02 -7.55 -5.40
CA SER A 113 -3.43 -8.59 -6.25
C SER A 113 -3.96 -10.01 -5.97
N LEU A 114 -4.70 -10.20 -4.87
CA LEU A 114 -5.27 -11.49 -4.48
C LEU A 114 -6.56 -11.77 -5.24
N ILE A 115 -6.72 -13.02 -5.70
CA ILE A 115 -7.87 -13.46 -6.52
C ILE A 115 -9.21 -13.21 -5.82
N ASP A 116 -9.28 -13.43 -4.51
CA ASP A 116 -10.52 -13.33 -3.72
C ASP A 116 -10.86 -11.89 -3.31
N VAL A 117 -9.94 -10.93 -3.54
CA VAL A 117 -10.13 -9.50 -3.25
C VAL A 117 -10.36 -8.73 -4.55
N GLY A 118 -9.47 -8.88 -5.53
CA GLY A 118 -9.53 -8.18 -6.80
C GLY A 118 -9.63 -6.66 -6.65
N ASP A 119 -10.53 -6.04 -7.41
CA ASP A 119 -10.73 -4.59 -7.43
C ASP A 119 -11.68 -4.08 -6.32
N ASP A 120 -12.08 -4.92 -5.37
CA ASP A 120 -12.94 -4.50 -4.25
C ASP A 120 -12.11 -3.79 -3.17
N GLU A 121 -12.13 -2.47 -3.21
CA GLU A 121 -11.42 -1.62 -2.25
C GLU A 121 -11.85 -1.86 -0.79
N LEU A 122 -13.11 -2.22 -0.54
CA LEU A 122 -13.60 -2.49 0.82
C LEU A 122 -13.05 -3.81 1.36
N LEU A 123 -12.94 -4.83 0.50
CA LEU A 123 -12.30 -6.09 0.85
C LEU A 123 -10.79 -5.92 1.03
N ALA A 124 -10.14 -5.10 0.18
CA ALA A 124 -8.73 -4.78 0.32
C ALA A 124 -8.43 -4.07 1.65
N ASP A 125 -9.28 -3.12 2.06
CA ASP A 125 -9.19 -2.44 3.35
C ASP A 125 -9.34 -3.41 4.54
N ASP A 126 -10.35 -4.29 4.49
CA ASP A 126 -10.57 -5.30 5.53
C ASP A 126 -9.39 -6.25 5.66
N TRP A 127 -8.87 -6.71 4.52
CA TRP A 127 -7.72 -7.60 4.47
C TRP A 127 -6.48 -6.91 5.06
N ALA A 128 -6.20 -5.68 4.63
CA ALA A 128 -5.05 -4.91 5.11
C ALA A 128 -5.11 -4.69 6.62
N PHE A 129 -6.27 -4.31 7.18
CA PHE A 129 -6.42 -4.14 8.63
C PHE A 129 -6.30 -5.45 9.42
N THR A 130 -6.78 -6.56 8.86
CA THR A 130 -6.62 -7.88 9.46
C THR A 130 -5.15 -8.26 9.55
N GLU A 131 -4.39 -8.02 8.48
CA GLU A 131 -2.96 -8.28 8.44
C GLU A 131 -2.17 -7.33 9.34
N MET A 132 -2.49 -6.04 9.36
CA MET A 132 -1.88 -5.10 10.31
C MET A 132 -2.08 -5.54 11.77
N LYS A 133 -3.26 -6.09 12.10
CA LYS A 133 -3.51 -6.66 13.43
C LYS A 133 -2.66 -7.92 13.67
N ARG A 134 -2.56 -8.84 12.70
CA ARG A 134 -1.74 -10.06 12.77
C ARG A 134 -0.26 -9.71 13.00
N LEU A 135 0.25 -8.72 12.27
CA LEU A 135 1.62 -8.22 12.33
C LEU A 135 1.90 -7.35 13.57
N GLY A 136 0.87 -7.01 14.35
CA GLY A 136 1.02 -6.35 15.65
C GLY A 136 1.03 -4.83 15.63
N TYR A 137 0.68 -4.17 14.52
CA TYR A 137 0.65 -2.70 14.42
C TYR A 137 -0.35 -2.02 15.36
N PHE A 138 -1.29 -2.78 15.93
CA PHE A 138 -2.33 -2.26 16.84
C PHE A 138 -2.21 -2.77 18.26
N LYS A 139 -1.11 -3.45 18.61
CA LYS A 139 -0.81 -3.80 20.00
C LYS A 139 -0.31 -2.54 20.72
N LYS A 140 -0.72 -2.38 21.97
CA LYS A 140 -0.34 -1.25 22.85
C LYS A 140 1.13 -1.30 23.21
#